data_AF-A0A7K7PQ82-F1
#
_entry.id   AF-A0A7K7PQ82-F1
#
_cell.length_a   1.000
_cell.length_b   1.000
_cell.length_c   1.000
_cell.angle_alpha   90.00
_cell.angle_beta   90.00
_cell.angle_gamma   90.00
#
_symmetry.space_group_name_H-M   'P 1'
#
loop_
_entity.id
_entity.type
_entity.pdbx_description
1 polymer ?
#
loop_
_entity_poly.entity_id
_entity_poly.type
_entity_poly.pdbx_seq_one_letter_code
_entity_poly.pdbx_strand_id
1 'polypeptide(L)'
;QVCPISYLRISMRPVLLTQNKEALLALPLGVTLTFTVHFHDNSGDTFHSHNAVLNFATNRDDFVQIAKGASNNTFVVRTVNVGLTLLRVWDAEHRGTADYIPLPVQHAIFPELPDVVVGDVLCLRTSLTAQEGLPGVWSSSSSALLLVDSKTGVALARDSGLVTVYYEIPGLLKTYREV
;
A
#
# COMPACT_ATOMS: atom_id res chain seq x y z
N GLN A 1 35.62 -10.51 -9.44
CA GLN A 1 35.25 -9.94 -10.75
C GLN A 1 34.52 -8.64 -10.49
N VAL A 2 34.80 -7.58 -11.25
CA VAL A 2 34.12 -6.27 -11.09
C VAL A 2 33.19 -6.12 -12.28
N CYS A 3 31.89 -6.05 -12.01
CA CYS A 3 30.82 -5.91 -13.01
C CYS A 3 30.14 -4.55 -12.81
N PRO A 4 29.77 -3.81 -13.87
CA PRO A 4 28.97 -2.61 -13.73
C PRO A 4 27.51 -2.95 -13.38
N ILE A 5 26.82 -2.01 -12.72
CA ILE A 5 25.37 -2.07 -12.53
C ILE A 5 24.68 -1.86 -13.88
N SER A 6 23.81 -2.78 -14.27
CA SER A 6 23.07 -2.74 -15.54
C SER A 6 21.63 -2.29 -15.37
N TYR A 7 20.94 -2.79 -14.33
CA TYR A 7 19.55 -2.41 -14.06
C TYR A 7 19.19 -2.48 -12.58
N LEU A 8 18.08 -1.83 -12.22
CA LEU A 8 17.48 -1.90 -10.90
C LEU A 8 16.25 -2.80 -10.96
N ARG A 9 15.97 -3.51 -9.87
CA ARG A 9 14.70 -4.20 -9.65
C ARG A 9 14.12 -3.72 -8.34
N ILE A 10 12.86 -3.35 -8.35
CA ILE A 10 12.16 -2.92 -7.14
C ILE A 10 11.25 -4.04 -6.63
N SER A 11 11.29 -4.29 -5.32
CA SER A 11 10.39 -5.25 -4.65
C SER A 11 9.73 -4.61 -3.44
N MET A 12 8.47 -4.97 -3.17
CA MET A 12 7.71 -4.49 -2.02
C MET A 12 7.73 -5.50 -0.87
N ARG A 13 7.76 -5.01 0.37
CA ARG A 13 7.56 -5.78 1.61
C ARG A 13 6.62 -5.03 2.58
N PRO A 14 5.75 -5.75 3.30
CA PRO A 14 5.41 -7.16 3.12
C PRO A 14 4.71 -7.41 1.77
N VAL A 15 4.70 -8.65 1.28
CA VAL A 15 3.90 -9.00 0.09
C VAL A 15 2.44 -8.99 0.52
N LEU A 16 1.66 -8.07 -0.04
CA LEU A 16 0.22 -8.03 0.18
C LEU A 16 -0.43 -9.05 -0.76
N LEU A 17 -1.22 -9.95 -0.19
CA LEU A 17 -1.96 -10.96 -0.93
C LEU A 17 -3.47 -10.72 -0.77
N THR A 18 -4.20 -11.06 -1.82
CA THR A 18 -5.65 -11.18 -1.74
C THR A 18 -6.07 -12.51 -1.11
N GLN A 19 -7.35 -12.66 -0.73
CA GLN A 19 -7.90 -13.93 -0.24
C GLN A 19 -7.62 -15.13 -1.15
N ASN A 20 -7.53 -14.91 -2.46
CA ASN A 20 -7.21 -15.94 -3.46
C ASN A 20 -5.70 -16.18 -3.63
N LYS A 21 -4.86 -15.56 -2.78
CA LYS A 21 -3.39 -15.54 -2.87
C LYS A 21 -2.86 -14.91 -4.16
N GLU A 22 -3.65 -14.08 -4.82
CA GLU A 22 -3.21 -13.28 -5.96
C GLU A 22 -2.58 -11.98 -5.49
N ALA A 23 -1.68 -11.42 -6.31
CA ALA A 23 -1.10 -10.11 -6.07
C ALA A 23 -2.17 -9.01 -6.16
N LEU A 24 -2.05 -8.00 -5.31
CA LEU A 24 -2.92 -6.83 -5.41
C LEU A 24 -2.67 -6.06 -6.71
N LEU A 25 -3.75 -5.70 -7.39
CA LEU A 25 -3.71 -4.85 -8.58
C LEU A 25 -3.47 -3.36 -8.25
N ALA A 26 -3.74 -2.96 -7.01
CA ALA A 26 -3.54 -1.61 -6.50
C ALA A 26 -3.16 -1.61 -5.02
N LEU A 27 -2.37 -0.62 -4.60
CA LEU A 27 -2.02 -0.40 -3.21
C LEU A 27 -3.24 0.14 -2.45
N PRO A 28 -3.58 -0.41 -1.27
CA PRO A 28 -4.67 0.12 -0.46
C PRO A 28 -4.42 1.57 -0.04
N LEU A 29 -5.48 2.39 -0.03
CA LEU A 29 -5.41 3.76 0.48
C LEU A 29 -5.07 3.80 1.98
N GLY A 30 -4.17 4.72 2.37
CA GLY A 30 -3.82 4.98 3.75
C GLY A 30 -2.73 4.08 4.34
N VAL A 31 -2.16 3.18 3.54
CA VAL A 31 -1.12 2.25 3.99
C VAL A 31 0.28 2.81 3.76
N THR A 32 1.24 2.34 4.57
CA THR A 32 2.66 2.63 4.45
C THR A 32 3.40 1.35 4.11
N LEU A 33 4.13 1.33 3.00
CA LEU A 33 4.78 0.14 2.46
C LEU A 33 6.27 0.37 2.28
N THR A 34 7.07 -0.66 2.56
CA THR A 34 8.51 -0.60 2.37
C THR A 34 8.88 -1.23 1.04
N PHE A 35 9.68 -0.54 0.26
CA PHE A 35 10.25 -1.02 -0.99
C PHE A 35 11.75 -1.20 -0.85
N THR A 36 12.28 -2.21 -1.51
CA THR A 36 13.70 -2.53 -1.59
C THR A 36 14.14 -2.47 -3.04
N VAL A 37 15.23 -1.76 -3.29
CA VAL A 37 15.90 -1.67 -4.58
C VAL A 37 17.03 -2.70 -4.59
N HIS A 38 17.00 -3.56 -5.61
CA HIS A 38 18.04 -4.53 -5.91
C HIS A 38 18.80 -4.04 -7.14
N PHE A 39 20.12 -4.16 -7.08
CA PHE A 39 21.00 -3.76 -8.18
C PHE A 39 21.47 -5.04 -8.86
N HIS A 40 21.40 -5.07 -10.19
CA HIS A 40 21.75 -6.25 -10.98
C HIS A 40 22.77 -5.92 -12.07
N ASP A 41 23.66 -6.87 -12.36
CA ASP A 41 24.55 -6.78 -13.52
C ASP A 41 23.85 -7.24 -14.82
N ASN A 42 24.60 -7.34 -15.92
CA ASN A 42 24.03 -7.76 -17.21
C ASN A 42 23.69 -9.25 -17.30
N SER A 43 24.16 -10.06 -16.35
CA SER A 43 23.87 -11.49 -16.23
C SER A 43 22.67 -11.74 -15.30
N GLY A 44 22.23 -10.71 -14.59
CA GLY A 44 21.11 -10.74 -13.64
C GLY A 44 21.54 -11.02 -12.20
N ASP A 45 22.84 -11.10 -11.92
CA ASP A 45 23.35 -11.34 -10.57
C ASP A 45 23.16 -10.11 -9.69
N THR A 46 22.78 -10.33 -8.42
CA THR A 46 22.49 -9.25 -7.48
C THR A 46 23.76 -8.76 -6.79
N PHE A 47 23.96 -7.43 -6.74
CA PHE A 47 25.03 -6.86 -5.92
C PHE A 47 24.65 -6.90 -4.43
N HIS A 48 25.47 -7.58 -3.61
CA HIS A 48 25.22 -7.71 -2.17
C HIS A 48 25.81 -6.58 -1.32
N SER A 49 26.78 -5.83 -1.85
CA SER A 49 27.40 -4.69 -1.18
C SER A 49 27.49 -3.50 -2.13
N HIS A 50 26.44 -2.68 -2.14
CA HIS A 50 26.41 -1.43 -2.90
C HIS A 50 25.96 -0.29 -1.99
N ASN A 51 26.74 0.78 -1.90
CA ASN A 51 26.37 1.95 -1.11
C ASN A 51 25.47 2.87 -1.94
N ALA A 52 24.18 2.53 -2.02
CA ALA A 52 23.21 3.25 -2.83
C ALA A 52 22.87 4.63 -2.23
N VAL A 53 22.79 5.66 -3.09
CA VAL A 53 22.22 6.96 -2.75
C VAL A 53 20.93 7.15 -3.54
N LEU A 54 19.87 6.50 -3.05
CA LEU A 54 18.58 6.50 -3.75
C LEU A 54 17.94 7.89 -3.79
N ASN A 55 17.40 8.22 -4.96
CA ASN A 55 16.55 9.37 -5.23
C ASN A 55 15.26 8.95 -5.94
N PHE A 56 14.25 9.81 -5.83
CA PHE A 56 12.87 9.52 -6.22
C PHE A 56 12.24 10.73 -6.91
N ALA A 57 11.39 10.47 -7.89
CA ALA A 57 10.54 11.48 -8.50
C ALA A 57 9.24 10.82 -8.95
N THR A 58 8.14 11.52 -8.78
CA THR A 58 6.82 11.11 -9.29
C THR A 58 6.35 12.13 -10.31
N ASN A 59 5.52 11.69 -11.26
CA ASN A 59 4.82 12.62 -12.16
C ASN A 59 3.65 13.33 -11.45
N ARG A 60 3.15 12.76 -10.35
CA ARG A 60 2.11 13.29 -9.46
C ARG A 60 2.50 12.97 -8.01
N ASP A 61 2.70 13.97 -7.18
CA ASP A 61 3.16 13.83 -5.79
C ASP A 61 2.04 13.89 -4.74
N ASP A 62 0.81 14.15 -5.17
CA ASP A 62 -0.37 14.21 -4.30
C ASP A 62 -1.00 12.83 -4.02
N PHE A 63 -0.70 11.80 -4.83
CA PHE A 63 -1.20 10.44 -4.61
C PHE A 63 -0.41 9.64 -3.57
N VAL A 64 0.91 9.88 -3.50
CA VAL A 64 1.81 9.13 -2.61
C VAL A 64 2.88 10.03 -2.02
N GLN A 65 3.26 9.76 -0.78
CA GLN A 65 4.43 10.36 -0.13
C GLN A 65 5.57 9.34 -0.11
N ILE A 66 6.78 9.78 -0.44
CA ILE A 66 7.96 8.92 -0.53
C ILE A 66 9.04 9.43 0.42
N ALA A 67 9.61 8.51 1.20
CA ALA A 67 10.71 8.79 2.12
C ALA A 67 11.80 7.71 2.01
N LYS A 68 13.03 8.05 2.42
CA LYS A 68 14.11 7.06 2.55
C LYS A 68 13.76 6.04 3.64
N GLY A 69 14.14 4.78 3.42
CA GLY A 69 13.90 3.68 4.35
C GLY A 69 15.00 3.55 5.39
N ALA A 70 14.95 2.48 6.18
CA ALA A 70 15.91 2.20 7.24
C ALA A 70 17.31 1.83 6.72
N SER A 71 17.39 1.27 5.51
CA SER A 71 18.63 0.92 4.82
C SER A 71 18.79 1.74 3.55
N ASN A 72 20.04 1.97 3.12
CA ASN A 72 20.37 2.80 1.96
C ASN A 72 19.69 2.36 0.64
N ASN A 73 19.38 1.07 0.50
CA ASN A 73 18.68 0.52 -0.66
C ASN A 73 17.17 0.37 -0.46
N THR A 74 16.59 0.99 0.56
CA THR A 74 15.15 0.91 0.86
C THR A 74 14.50 2.29 0.87
N PHE A 75 13.20 2.31 0.58
CA PHE A 75 12.36 3.50 0.67
C PHE A 75 10.96 3.13 1.13
N VAL A 76 10.23 4.11 1.63
CA VAL A 76 8.88 3.94 2.15
C VAL A 76 7.93 4.77 1.30
N VAL A 77 6.78 4.17 0.93
CA VAL A 77 5.69 4.83 0.21
C VAL A 77 4.46 4.82 1.10
N ARG A 78 3.91 6.00 1.37
CA ARG A 78 2.60 6.18 2.02
C ARG A 78 1.56 6.57 0.97
N THR A 79 0.48 5.82 0.89
CA THR A 79 -0.63 6.11 -0.05
C THR A 79 -1.56 7.15 0.55
N VAL A 80 -1.75 8.27 -0.16
CA VAL A 80 -2.45 9.45 0.35
C VAL A 80 -3.79 9.65 -0.33
N ASN A 81 -3.85 9.48 -1.65
CA ASN A 81 -5.06 9.66 -2.45
C ASN A 81 -5.22 8.54 -3.48
N VAL A 82 -6.46 8.25 -3.86
CA VAL A 82 -6.77 7.30 -4.94
C VAL A 82 -6.32 7.87 -6.28
N GLY A 83 -5.63 7.05 -7.08
CA GLY A 83 -5.09 7.48 -8.36
C GLY A 83 -3.96 6.60 -8.85
N LEU A 84 -3.27 7.05 -9.89
CA LEU A 84 -2.10 6.36 -10.46
C LEU A 84 -0.97 7.38 -10.64
N THR A 85 0.19 7.07 -10.07
CA THR A 85 1.43 7.80 -10.32
C THR A 85 2.51 6.86 -10.84
N LEU A 86 3.41 7.37 -11.65
CA LEU A 86 4.63 6.69 -12.07
C LEU A 86 5.77 7.16 -11.17
N LEU A 87 6.41 6.22 -10.47
CA LEU A 87 7.58 6.46 -9.65
C LEU A 87 8.84 6.15 -10.44
N ARG A 88 9.74 7.12 -10.56
CA ARG A 88 11.13 6.93 -10.98
C ARG A 88 12.02 6.74 -9.76
N VAL A 89 12.84 5.69 -9.76
CA VAL A 89 13.87 5.44 -8.75
C VAL A 89 15.24 5.38 -9.44
N TRP A 90 16.23 6.08 -8.90
CA TRP A 90 17.60 6.03 -9.40
C TRP A 90 18.62 6.17 -8.28
N ASP A 91 19.86 5.75 -8.54
CA ASP A 91 21.00 5.98 -7.67
C ASP A 91 21.76 7.25 -8.11
N ALA A 92 22.01 8.17 -7.20
CA ALA A 92 22.69 9.44 -7.48
C ALA A 92 24.12 9.23 -7.99
N GLU A 93 24.79 8.20 -7.46
CA GLU A 93 26.19 7.88 -7.76
C GLU A 93 26.33 7.17 -9.11
N HIS A 94 25.28 6.49 -9.59
CA HIS A 94 25.27 5.74 -10.85
C HIS A 94 24.40 6.43 -11.89
N ARG A 95 24.99 7.44 -12.54
CA ARG A 95 24.32 8.19 -13.62
C ARG A 95 23.99 7.26 -14.80
N GLY A 96 22.71 7.19 -15.15
CA GLY A 96 22.23 6.45 -16.32
C GLY A 96 21.31 5.28 -16.00
N THR A 97 21.29 4.80 -14.75
CA THR A 97 20.43 3.67 -14.35
C THR A 97 19.26 4.16 -13.52
N ALA A 98 18.05 3.94 -14.03
CA ALA A 98 16.80 4.23 -13.34
C ALA A 98 15.77 3.15 -13.67
N ASP A 99 14.85 2.92 -12.74
CA ASP A 99 13.68 2.07 -12.95
C ASP A 99 12.40 2.87 -12.70
N TYR A 100 11.33 2.48 -13.37
CA TYR A 100 10.04 3.16 -13.35
C TYR A 100 8.94 2.17 -13.02
N ILE A 101 8.24 2.39 -11.91
CA ILE A 101 7.14 1.51 -11.48
C ILE A 101 5.83 2.30 -11.35
N PRO A 102 4.71 1.75 -11.84
CA PRO A 102 3.40 2.32 -11.57
C PRO A 102 3.01 2.06 -10.11
N LEU A 103 2.42 3.06 -9.47
CA LEU A 103 1.83 2.98 -8.13
C LEU A 103 0.33 3.30 -8.21
N PRO A 104 -0.50 2.34 -8.62
CA PRO A 104 -1.95 2.47 -8.52
C PRO A 104 -2.37 2.42 -7.05
N VAL A 105 -3.19 3.38 -6.61
CA VAL A 105 -3.76 3.46 -5.27
C VAL A 105 -5.28 3.39 -5.37
N GLN A 106 -5.92 2.51 -4.60
CA GLN A 106 -7.37 2.33 -4.58
C GLN A 106 -7.88 2.05 -3.16
N HIS A 107 -9.20 2.20 -2.96
CA HIS A 107 -9.84 1.68 -1.76
C HIS A 107 -9.77 0.16 -1.72
N ALA A 108 -9.60 -0.40 -0.52
CA ALA A 108 -9.62 -1.84 -0.28
C ALA A 108 -10.83 -2.31 0.54
N ILE A 109 -11.71 -1.39 0.94
CA ILE A 109 -12.97 -1.67 1.63
C ILE A 109 -14.11 -1.40 0.63
N PHE A 110 -15.00 -2.37 0.47
CA PHE A 110 -16.10 -2.37 -0.50
C PHE A 110 -17.43 -2.74 0.17
N PRO A 111 -18.59 -2.39 -0.41
CA PRO A 111 -18.76 -1.60 -1.65
C PRO A 111 -18.41 -0.12 -1.45
N GLU A 112 -18.55 0.65 -2.53
CA GLU A 112 -18.72 2.10 -2.43
C GLU A 112 -20.11 2.42 -1.89
N LEU A 113 -20.17 3.39 -0.98
CA LEU A 113 -21.34 3.67 -0.15
C LEU A 113 -21.73 5.16 -0.22
N PRO A 114 -22.20 5.66 -1.38
CA PRO A 114 -22.51 7.08 -1.54
C PRO A 114 -23.80 7.50 -0.82
N ASP A 115 -24.76 6.59 -0.62
CA ASP A 115 -26.13 6.90 -0.19
C ASP A 115 -26.58 6.04 1.01
N VAL A 116 -25.81 6.06 2.10
CA VAL A 116 -26.19 5.33 3.34
C VAL A 116 -27.21 6.14 4.13
N VAL A 117 -28.29 5.48 4.58
CA VAL A 117 -29.29 6.09 5.47
C VAL A 117 -29.27 5.47 6.86
N VAL A 118 -29.75 6.23 7.85
CA VAL A 118 -29.88 5.73 9.23
C VAL A 118 -30.80 4.51 9.25
N GLY A 119 -30.33 3.43 9.88
CA GLY A 119 -31.00 2.13 9.93
C GLY A 119 -30.46 1.09 8.94
N ASP A 120 -29.64 1.49 7.97
CA ASP A 120 -29.05 0.56 7.00
C ASP A 120 -28.10 -0.45 7.66
N VAL A 121 -28.15 -1.68 7.15
CA VAL A 121 -27.17 -2.73 7.46
C VAL A 121 -26.21 -2.86 6.28
N LEU A 122 -24.95 -2.50 6.50
CA LEU A 122 -23.90 -2.49 5.50
C LEU A 122 -23.05 -3.76 5.61
N CYS A 123 -22.86 -4.45 4.49
CA CYS A 123 -22.00 -5.64 4.43
C CYS A 123 -20.64 -5.28 3.86
N LEU A 124 -19.77 -4.70 4.70
CA LEU A 124 -18.43 -4.31 4.28
C LEU A 124 -17.55 -5.54 4.05
N ARG A 125 -16.70 -5.46 3.03
CA ARG A 125 -15.78 -6.54 2.65
C ARG A 125 -14.45 -5.99 2.18
N THR A 126 -13.42 -6.82 2.30
CA THR A 126 -12.08 -6.55 1.80
C THR A 126 -11.46 -7.84 1.28
N SER A 127 -10.64 -7.73 0.23
CA SER A 127 -9.85 -8.85 -0.28
C SER A 127 -8.52 -9.00 0.48
N LEU A 128 -8.18 -8.06 1.37
CA LEU A 128 -6.93 -8.09 2.13
C LEU A 128 -6.92 -9.24 3.14
N THR A 129 -5.80 -9.94 3.20
CA THR A 129 -5.58 -11.03 4.16
C THR A 129 -4.09 -11.12 4.52
N ALA A 130 -3.80 -11.63 5.72
CA ALA A 130 -2.42 -11.98 6.09
C ALA A 130 -1.92 -13.17 5.25
N GLN A 131 -0.60 -13.38 5.20
CA GLN A 131 0.00 -14.48 4.44
C GLN A 131 -0.49 -15.86 4.94
N GLU A 132 -0.84 -15.94 6.22
CA GLU A 132 -1.37 -17.12 6.90
C GLU A 132 -2.88 -17.31 6.71
N GLY A 133 -3.55 -16.42 5.97
CA GLY A 133 -4.99 -16.44 5.75
C GLY A 133 -5.81 -15.88 6.91
N LEU A 134 -5.16 -15.35 7.96
CA LEU A 134 -5.85 -14.75 9.10
C LEU A 134 -6.54 -13.43 8.69
N PRO A 135 -7.83 -13.24 9.05
CA PRO A 135 -8.53 -12.00 8.79
C PRO A 135 -8.05 -10.89 9.74
N GLY A 136 -8.03 -9.65 9.23
CA GLY A 136 -7.91 -8.44 10.02
C GLY A 136 -9.18 -8.11 10.81
N VAL A 137 -9.12 -6.98 11.51
CA VAL A 137 -10.15 -6.48 12.42
C VAL A 137 -10.79 -5.21 11.85
N TRP A 138 -12.12 -5.16 11.93
CA TRP A 138 -12.90 -3.99 11.56
C TRP A 138 -13.09 -3.05 12.74
N SER A 139 -13.07 -1.74 12.47
CA SER A 139 -13.41 -0.72 13.46
C SER A 139 -13.97 0.54 12.80
N SER A 140 -14.70 1.34 13.55
CA SER A 140 -15.28 2.62 13.11
C SER A 140 -14.71 3.75 13.96
N SER A 141 -14.54 4.94 13.37
CA SER A 141 -14.16 6.15 14.13
C SER A 141 -15.22 6.57 15.15
N SER A 142 -16.48 6.16 14.96
CA SER A 142 -17.57 6.41 15.91
C SER A 142 -18.61 5.30 15.85
N SER A 143 -18.73 4.53 16.94
CA SER A 143 -19.79 3.51 17.10
C SER A 143 -21.18 4.10 17.36
N ALA A 144 -21.25 5.41 17.63
CA ALA A 144 -22.50 6.16 17.72
C ALA A 144 -23.09 6.43 16.32
N LEU A 145 -22.24 6.68 15.31
CA LEU A 145 -22.67 6.89 13.91
C LEU A 145 -22.79 5.57 13.15
N LEU A 146 -21.78 4.70 13.29
CA LEU A 146 -21.73 3.40 12.61
C LEU A 146 -21.16 2.32 13.52
N LEU A 147 -22.02 1.40 13.94
CA LEU A 147 -21.62 0.24 14.74
C LEU A 147 -21.17 -0.88 13.81
N VAL A 148 -19.90 -1.25 13.83
CA VAL A 148 -19.34 -2.34 13.00
C VAL A 148 -18.97 -3.54 13.85
N ASP A 149 -19.33 -4.74 13.39
CA ASP A 149 -18.84 -5.99 13.96
C ASP A 149 -17.38 -6.21 13.57
N SER A 150 -16.53 -6.39 14.57
CA SER A 150 -15.08 -6.39 14.39
C SER A 150 -14.53 -7.59 13.60
N LYS A 151 -15.32 -8.67 13.46
CA LYS A 151 -14.90 -9.91 12.79
C LYS A 151 -15.45 -10.01 11.37
N THR A 152 -16.70 -9.60 11.17
CA THR A 152 -17.42 -9.81 9.92
C THR A 152 -17.45 -8.58 9.02
N GLY A 153 -17.28 -7.37 9.58
CA GLY A 153 -17.42 -6.12 8.84
C GLY A 153 -18.88 -5.72 8.59
N VAL A 154 -19.85 -6.48 9.10
CA VAL A 154 -21.26 -6.07 9.08
C VAL A 154 -21.41 -4.84 9.97
N ALA A 155 -22.00 -3.77 9.44
CA ALA A 155 -22.16 -2.52 10.15
C ALA A 155 -23.62 -2.04 10.13
N LEU A 156 -24.04 -1.33 11.18
CA LEU A 156 -25.35 -0.71 11.32
C LEU A 156 -25.18 0.82 11.38
N ALA A 157 -25.79 1.53 10.43
CA ALA A 157 -25.88 2.98 10.44
C ALA A 157 -26.85 3.43 11.55
N ARG A 158 -26.35 4.14 12.55
CA ARG A 158 -27.09 4.50 13.77
C ARG A 158 -27.52 5.95 13.80
N ASP A 159 -26.73 6.84 13.20
CA ASP A 159 -27.02 8.26 13.15
C ASP A 159 -26.33 8.92 11.94
N SER A 160 -26.75 10.13 11.60
CA SER A 160 -26.22 10.91 10.49
C SER A 160 -24.88 11.57 10.84
N GLY A 161 -23.96 11.57 9.88
CA GLY A 161 -22.65 12.21 10.01
C GLY A 161 -21.59 11.47 9.22
N LEU A 162 -20.41 12.07 9.11
CA LEU A 162 -19.27 11.47 8.43
C LEU A 162 -18.54 10.50 9.35
N VAL A 163 -18.34 9.26 8.91
CA VAL A 163 -17.65 8.25 9.70
C VAL A 163 -16.58 7.54 8.86
N THR A 164 -15.50 7.14 9.50
CA THR A 164 -14.42 6.41 8.84
C THR A 164 -14.40 4.99 9.34
N VAL A 165 -14.48 4.03 8.43
CA VAL A 165 -14.29 2.61 8.71
C VAL A 165 -12.85 2.23 8.42
N TYR A 166 -12.27 1.46 9.33
CA TYR A 166 -10.93 0.93 9.22
C TYR A 166 -10.96 -0.59 9.13
N TYR A 167 -10.03 -1.11 8.34
CA TYR A 167 -9.66 -2.52 8.36
C TYR A 167 -8.16 -2.63 8.65
N GLU A 168 -7.82 -3.40 9.67
CA GLU A 168 -6.46 -3.51 10.16
C GLU A 168 -6.03 -4.98 10.27
N ILE A 169 -4.91 -5.31 9.65
CA ILE A 169 -4.20 -6.57 9.91
C ILE A 169 -3.04 -6.20 10.83
N PRO A 170 -3.08 -6.56 12.13
CA PRO A 170 -2.10 -6.11 13.10
C PRO A 170 -0.65 -6.37 12.67
N GLY A 171 0.18 -5.34 12.76
CA GLY A 171 1.60 -5.40 12.35
C GLY A 171 1.85 -5.45 10.85
N LEU A 172 0.80 -5.51 10.01
CA LEU A 172 0.93 -5.61 8.55
C LEU A 172 0.45 -4.34 7.85
N LEU A 173 -0.81 -3.95 8.05
CA LEU A 173 -1.40 -2.79 7.39
C LEU A 173 -2.64 -2.29 8.11
N LYS A 174 -2.99 -1.02 7.84
CA LYS A 174 -4.27 -0.42 8.18
C LYS A 174 -4.76 0.41 7.00
N THR A 175 -5.94 0.11 6.49
CA THR A 175 -6.61 0.86 5.41
C THR A 175 -7.90 1.45 5.94
N TYR A 176 -8.45 2.44 5.23
CA TYR A 176 -9.71 3.06 5.61
C TYR A 176 -10.63 3.36 4.43
N ARG A 177 -11.89 3.64 4.74
CA ARG A 177 -12.90 4.17 3.84
C ARG A 177 -13.84 5.08 4.61
N GLU A 178 -14.15 6.23 4.03
CA GLU A 178 -15.18 7.13 4.52
C GLU A 178 -16.56 6.64 4.07
N VAL A 179 -17.53 6.75 4.97
CA VAL A 179 -18.94 6.39 4.81
C VAL A 179 -19.79 7.57 5.28
#